data_AF-A0A381Y6A4-F1
#
_entry.id   AF-A0A381Y6A4-F1
#
_cell.length_a   1.000
_cell.length_b   1.000
_cell.length_c   1.000
_cell.angle_alpha   90.00
_cell.angle_beta   90.00
_cell.angle_gamma   90.00
#
_symmetry.space_group_name_H-M   'P 1'
#
loop_
_entity.id
_entity.type
_entity.pdbx_description
1 polymer ?
#
loop_
_entity_poly.entity_id
_entity_poly.type
_entity_poly.pdbx_seq_one_letter_code
_entity_poly.pdbx_strand_id
1 'polypeptide(L)'
;MMRSLKISTVTISLGLLLSGCGGGTEEALQADSAEESASDLISYFENADTDLKKLAKTASDALDQGNYPLAIQSINQLKANGANLSVDQFMVVSEASVNVQKAMIEAAENGDKKAQMMLNMQGAARRN
;
A
#
# COMPACT_ATOMS: atom_id res chain seq x y z
N MET A 1 37.20 -48.62 33.51
CA MET A 1 36.51 -47.71 34.45
C MET A 1 36.03 -46.49 33.68
N MET A 2 34.72 -46.40 33.46
CA MET A 2 34.05 -45.26 32.82
C MET A 2 34.25 -43.98 33.63
N ARG A 3 34.54 -42.86 32.95
CA ARG A 3 34.12 -41.51 33.40
C ARG A 3 33.78 -40.61 32.20
N SER A 4 32.49 -40.65 31.86
CA SER A 4 31.61 -39.54 31.45
C SER A 4 32.12 -38.53 30.41
N LEU A 5 31.64 -38.71 29.17
CA LEU A 5 31.46 -37.65 28.18
C LEU A 5 30.53 -36.57 28.79
N LYS A 6 31.02 -35.33 28.94
CA LYS A 6 30.16 -34.17 29.21
C LYS A 6 29.63 -33.66 27.88
N ILE A 7 28.43 -34.11 27.52
CA ILE A 7 27.65 -33.51 26.43
C ILE A 7 27.22 -32.13 26.93
N SER A 8 27.89 -31.10 26.47
CA SER A 8 27.49 -29.71 26.72
C SER A 8 26.43 -29.36 25.68
N THR A 9 25.17 -29.61 26.03
CA THR A 9 24.01 -29.19 25.24
C THR A 9 23.89 -27.67 25.41
N VAL A 10 24.55 -26.90 24.55
CA VAL A 10 24.33 -25.46 24.43
C VAL A 10 23.13 -25.25 23.50
N THR A 11 21.94 -25.30 24.09
CA THR A 11 20.72 -24.80 23.47
C THR A 11 20.70 -23.29 23.73
N ILE A 12 21.22 -22.48 22.80
CA ILE A 12 21.03 -21.02 22.85
C ILE A 12 19.99 -20.67 21.79
N SER A 13 18.83 -20.34 22.34
CA SER A 13 17.57 -19.97 21.75
C SER A 13 17.74 -18.83 20.75
N LEU A 14 17.13 -19.01 19.58
CA LEU A 14 16.92 -18.01 18.54
C LEU A 14 16.03 -16.87 19.09
N GLY A 15 16.66 -15.81 19.59
CA GLY A 15 15.98 -14.59 20.00
C GLY A 15 15.63 -13.72 18.79
N LEU A 16 14.59 -14.10 18.04
CA LEU A 16 13.87 -13.19 17.16
C LEU A 16 13.06 -12.23 18.04
N LEU A 17 13.72 -11.18 18.53
CA LEU A 17 13.04 -10.03 19.11
C LEU A 17 12.44 -9.20 17.98
N LEU A 18 11.30 -9.65 17.48
CA LEU A 18 10.33 -8.81 16.78
C LEU A 18 9.70 -7.88 17.83
N SER A 19 10.41 -6.82 18.20
CA SER A 19 9.82 -5.68 18.89
C SER A 19 8.97 -4.89 17.90
N GLY A 20 7.80 -5.45 17.55
CA GLY A 20 6.70 -4.75 16.91
C GLY A 20 5.65 -4.45 17.97
N CYS A 21 5.77 -3.31 18.64
CA CYS A 21 4.73 -2.76 19.48
C CYS A 21 4.95 -1.25 19.55
N GLY A 22 4.44 -0.56 18.53
CA GLY A 22 4.36 0.89 18.47
C GLY A 22 2.90 1.25 18.18
N GLY A 23 2.10 1.38 19.23
CA GLY A 23 0.72 1.85 19.12
C GLY A 23 0.72 3.32 18.72
N GLY A 24 0.07 3.65 17.61
CA GLY A 24 -0.11 5.04 17.18
C GLY A 24 -0.39 5.26 15.70
N THR A 25 -0.36 4.24 14.83
CA THR A 25 -0.55 4.43 13.38
C THR A 25 -1.50 3.41 12.73
N GLU A 26 -2.20 2.60 13.52
CA GLU A 26 -2.90 1.41 13.01
C GLU A 26 -4.19 1.73 12.23
N GLU A 27 -4.82 2.88 12.47
CA GLU A 27 -6.13 3.22 11.89
C GLU A 27 -6.03 3.71 10.44
N ALA A 28 -5.04 4.53 10.10
CA ALA A 28 -4.80 4.98 8.73
C ALA A 28 -3.95 4.00 7.89
N LEU A 29 -3.58 2.86 8.48
CA LEU A 29 -3.04 1.71 7.75
C LEU A 29 -4.14 0.71 7.34
N GLN A 30 -5.41 1.05 7.59
CA GLN A 30 -6.58 0.19 7.36
C GLN A 30 -7.67 0.92 6.56
N ALA A 31 -7.31 1.79 5.61
CA ALA A 31 -8.32 2.38 4.73
C ALA A 31 -9.17 1.29 4.07
N ASP A 32 -10.48 1.34 4.25
CA ASP A 32 -11.44 0.37 3.71
C ASP A 32 -12.11 0.87 2.42
N SER A 33 -11.84 2.14 2.06
CA SER A 33 -12.41 2.84 0.93
C SER A 33 -11.40 3.71 0.17
N ALA A 34 -11.78 4.10 -1.06
CA ALA A 34 -11.00 5.04 -1.85
C ALA A 34 -10.98 6.46 -1.25
N GLU A 35 -12.03 6.86 -0.53
CA GLU A 35 -12.13 8.16 0.15
C GLU A 35 -11.19 8.23 1.37
N GLU A 36 -11.17 7.18 2.19
CA GLU A 36 -10.22 7.06 3.29
C GLU A 36 -8.79 7.01 2.76
N SER A 37 -8.55 6.25 1.69
CA SER A 37 -7.24 6.20 1.04
C SER A 37 -6.80 7.57 0.52
N ALA A 38 -7.72 8.39 0.01
CA ALA A 38 -7.43 9.75 -0.42
C ALA A 38 -6.99 10.64 0.76
N SER A 39 -7.62 10.50 1.91
CA SER A 39 -7.28 11.22 3.14
C SER A 39 -5.92 10.77 3.72
N ASP A 40 -5.67 9.46 3.71
CA ASP A 40 -4.42 8.89 4.22
C ASP A 40 -3.21 9.27 3.36
N LEU A 41 -3.38 9.32 2.03
CA LEU A 41 -2.35 9.80 1.11
C LEU A 41 -1.92 11.24 1.42
N ILE A 42 -2.85 12.12 1.82
CA ILE A 42 -2.49 13.49 2.22
C ILE A 42 -1.74 13.49 3.55
N SER A 43 -2.26 12.76 4.53
CA SER A 43 -1.76 12.78 5.90
C SER A 43 -0.35 12.19 6.01
N TYR A 44 -0.10 11.02 5.40
CA TYR A 44 1.19 10.32 5.50
C TYR A 44 2.29 10.92 4.62
N PHE A 45 1.93 11.77 3.66
CA PHE A 45 2.87 12.47 2.79
C PHE A 45 3.00 13.96 3.11
N GLU A 46 2.35 14.46 4.18
CA GLU A 46 2.39 15.88 4.53
C GLU A 46 3.82 16.41 4.67
N ASN A 47 4.70 15.60 5.24
CA ASN A 47 6.11 15.95 5.49
C ASN A 47 7.09 15.21 4.57
N ALA A 48 6.60 14.57 3.51
CA ALA A 48 7.45 13.90 2.52
C ALA A 48 8.20 14.90 1.64
N ASP A 49 9.19 14.40 0.89
CA ASP A 49 9.85 15.18 -0.16
C ASP A 49 8.84 15.80 -1.12
N THR A 50 9.17 16.98 -1.64
CA THR A 50 8.23 17.82 -2.41
C THR A 50 7.58 17.07 -3.58
N ASP A 51 8.33 16.23 -4.28
CA ASP A 51 7.81 15.47 -5.42
C ASP A 51 6.92 14.30 -5.00
N LEU A 52 7.25 13.62 -3.89
CA LEU A 52 6.41 12.57 -3.32
C LEU A 52 5.09 13.14 -2.78
N LYS A 53 5.16 14.28 -2.07
CA LYS A 53 3.98 15.00 -1.59
C LYS A 53 3.05 15.42 -2.73
N LYS A 54 3.60 15.92 -3.84
CA LYS A 54 2.80 16.26 -5.03
C LYS A 54 2.14 15.03 -5.65
N LEU A 55 2.86 13.92 -5.74
CA LEU A 55 2.31 12.66 -6.28
C LEU A 55 1.18 12.12 -5.39
N ALA A 56 1.37 12.10 -4.08
CA ALA A 56 0.34 11.68 -3.12
C ALA A 56 -0.90 12.58 -3.18
N LYS A 57 -0.71 13.90 -3.25
CA LYS A 57 -1.81 14.84 -3.45
C LYS A 57 -2.54 14.60 -4.78
N THR A 58 -1.80 14.37 -5.87
CA THR A 58 -2.41 14.11 -7.18
C THR A 58 -3.23 12.82 -7.16
N ALA A 59 -2.72 11.78 -6.50
CA ALA A 59 -3.46 10.53 -6.31
C ALA A 59 -4.74 10.74 -5.49
N SER A 60 -4.63 11.45 -4.36
CA SER A 60 -5.76 11.81 -3.49
C SER A 60 -6.84 12.60 -4.25
N ASP A 61 -6.48 13.72 -4.89
CA ASP A 61 -7.43 14.54 -5.67
C ASP A 61 -8.11 13.72 -6.79
N ALA A 62 -7.37 12.79 -7.41
CA ALA A 62 -7.90 11.94 -8.46
C ALA A 62 -8.87 10.88 -7.93
N LEU A 63 -8.64 10.33 -6.73
CA LEU A 63 -9.57 9.41 -6.07
C LEU A 63 -10.89 10.11 -5.75
N ASP A 64 -10.84 11.30 -5.15
CA ASP A 64 -12.02 12.10 -4.82
C ASP A 64 -12.87 12.44 -6.05
N GLN A 65 -12.21 12.63 -7.20
CA GLN A 65 -12.87 12.94 -8.48
C GLN A 65 -13.33 11.70 -9.26
N GLY A 66 -13.08 10.48 -8.76
CA GLY A 66 -13.30 9.25 -9.52
C GLY A 66 -12.44 9.13 -10.79
N ASN A 67 -11.33 9.86 -10.88
CA ASN A 67 -10.40 9.82 -12.00
C ASN A 67 -9.41 8.66 -11.82
N TYR A 68 -9.91 7.43 -11.93
CA TYR A 68 -9.14 6.20 -11.73
C TYR A 68 -7.86 6.10 -12.58
N PRO A 69 -7.81 6.51 -13.88
CA PRO A 69 -6.56 6.44 -14.64
C PRO A 69 -5.44 7.27 -13.99
N LEU A 70 -5.76 8.51 -13.58
CA LEU A 70 -4.78 9.39 -12.96
C LEU A 70 -4.39 8.89 -11.57
N ALA A 71 -5.36 8.45 -10.77
CA ALA A 71 -5.11 7.87 -9.45
C ALA A 71 -4.15 6.67 -9.54
N ILE A 72 -4.44 5.70 -10.41
CA ILE A 72 -3.60 4.50 -10.63
C ILE A 72 -2.21 4.90 -11.12
N GLN A 73 -2.10 5.85 -12.05
CA GLN A 73 -0.82 6.31 -12.54
C GLN A 73 0.03 6.94 -11.42
N SER A 74 -0.54 7.87 -10.65
CA SER A 74 0.16 8.55 -9.55
C SER A 74 0.56 7.57 -8.44
N ILE A 75 -0.32 6.63 -8.10
CA ILE A 75 -0.03 5.55 -7.14
C ILE A 75 1.13 4.68 -7.64
N ASN A 76 1.14 4.28 -8.92
CA ASN A 76 2.23 3.51 -9.49
C ASN A 76 3.56 4.27 -9.50
N GLN A 77 3.53 5.59 -9.69
CA GLN A 77 4.72 6.43 -9.57
C GLN A 77 5.23 6.49 -8.13
N LEU A 78 4.35 6.55 -7.12
CA LEU A 78 4.75 6.43 -5.72
C LEU A 78 5.40 5.06 -5.44
N LYS A 79 4.80 3.97 -5.91
CA LYS A 79 5.37 2.60 -5.78
C LYS A 79 6.74 2.47 -6.43
N ALA A 80 6.92 3.07 -7.61
CA ALA A 80 8.21 3.09 -8.29
C ALA A 80 9.29 3.83 -7.49
N ASN A 81 8.90 4.77 -6.63
CA ASN A 81 9.77 5.47 -5.68
C ASN A 81 9.89 4.74 -4.33
N GLY A 82 9.52 3.46 -4.22
CA GLY A 82 9.44 2.71 -2.97
C GLY A 82 10.70 2.74 -2.09
N ALA A 83 11.89 2.87 -2.69
CA ALA A 83 13.15 3.00 -1.95
C ALA A 83 13.24 4.31 -1.12
N ASN A 84 12.46 5.32 -1.48
CA ASN A 84 12.40 6.63 -0.82
C ASN A 84 11.17 6.76 0.11
N LEU A 85 10.38 5.70 0.26
CA LEU A 85 9.20 5.71 1.13
C LEU A 85 9.54 5.14 2.51
N SER A 86 8.92 5.71 3.55
CA SER A 86 8.84 5.01 4.83
C SER A 86 7.98 3.75 4.70
N VAL A 87 8.08 2.84 5.69
CA VAL A 87 7.23 1.64 5.74
C VAL A 87 5.75 2.04 5.71
N ASP A 88 5.35 3.01 6.52
CA ASP A 88 3.97 3.46 6.60
C ASP A 88 3.49 4.08 5.29
N GLN A 89 4.31 4.90 4.63
CA GLN A 89 3.99 5.47 3.32
C GLN A 89 3.84 4.39 2.25
N PHE A 90 4.71 3.37 2.28
CA PHE A 90 4.60 2.24 1.37
C PHE A 90 3.31 1.45 1.59
N MET A 91 2.91 1.25 2.85
CA MET A 91 1.66 0.59 3.22
C MET A 91 0.44 1.40 2.73
N VAL A 92 0.37 2.69 3.03
CA VAL A 92 -0.71 3.59 2.55
C VAL A 92 -0.83 3.55 1.03
N VAL A 93 0.29 3.60 0.30
CA VAL A 93 0.29 3.50 -1.16
C VAL A 93 -0.21 2.13 -1.65
N SER A 94 0.08 1.07 -0.90
CA SER A 94 -0.37 -0.29 -1.22
C SER A 94 -1.88 -0.44 -0.98
N GLU A 95 -2.40 0.06 0.13
CA GLU A 95 -3.84 0.07 0.43
C GLU A 95 -4.61 0.93 -0.58
N ALA A 96 -4.12 2.14 -0.88
CA ALA A 96 -4.70 2.99 -1.92
C ALA A 96 -4.75 2.29 -3.28
N SER A 97 -3.75 1.45 -3.61
CA SER A 97 -3.76 0.64 -4.85
C SER A 97 -4.89 -0.39 -4.88
N VAL A 98 -5.21 -1.00 -3.73
CA VAL A 98 -6.30 -1.98 -3.61
C VAL A 98 -7.64 -1.26 -3.68
N ASN A 99 -7.79 -0.18 -2.92
CA ASN A 99 -9.04 0.56 -2.82
C ASN A 99 -9.43 1.29 -4.11
N VAL A 100 -8.46 1.82 -4.87
CA VAL A 100 -8.76 2.38 -6.20
C VAL A 100 -9.26 1.29 -7.16
N GLN A 101 -8.71 0.08 -7.06
CA GLN A 101 -9.14 -1.04 -7.90
C GLN A 101 -10.55 -1.51 -7.52
N LYS A 102 -10.86 -1.58 -6.22
CA LYS A 102 -12.20 -1.90 -5.70
C LYS A 102 -13.22 -0.85 -6.15
N ALA A 103 -12.94 0.44 -5.93
CA ALA A 103 -13.83 1.53 -6.33
C ALA A 103 -14.08 1.55 -7.85
N MET A 104 -13.06 1.29 -8.66
CA MET A 104 -13.22 1.21 -10.12
C MET A 104 -14.08 0.00 -10.54
N ILE A 105 -13.96 -1.15 -9.87
CA ILE A 105 -14.83 -2.31 -10.11
C ILE A 105 -16.28 -1.97 -9.77
N GLU A 106 -16.52 -1.43 -8.58
CA GLU A 106 -17.86 -1.02 -8.14
C GLU A 106 -18.47 0.02 -9.09
N ALA A 107 -17.69 1.01 -9.55
CA ALA A 107 -18.15 1.98 -10.55
C ALA A 107 -18.51 1.30 -11.88
N ALA A 108 -17.71 0.34 -12.34
CA ALA A 108 -18.00 -0.41 -13.56
C ALA A 108 -19.27 -1.27 -13.45
N GLU A 109 -19.47 -1.93 -12.30
CA GLU A 109 -20.68 -2.69 -11.98
C GLU A 109 -21.93 -1.80 -11.94
N ASN A 110 -21.78 -0.57 -11.46
CA ASN A 110 -22.82 0.46 -11.46
C ASN A 110 -23.05 1.15 -12.82
N GLY A 111 -22.34 0.71 -13.87
CA GLY A 111 -22.55 1.16 -15.24
C GLY A 111 -21.64 2.29 -15.73
N ASP A 112 -20.57 2.63 -15.00
CA ASP A 112 -19.56 3.56 -15.49
C ASP A 112 -18.79 2.95 -16.68
N LYS A 113 -19.07 3.49 -17.88
CA LYS A 113 -18.48 3.03 -19.14
C LYS A 113 -16.96 3.21 -19.20
N LYS A 114 -16.42 4.25 -18.56
CA LYS A 114 -14.98 4.50 -18.53
C LYS A 114 -14.30 3.47 -17.64
N ALA A 115 -14.86 3.18 -16.46
CA ALA A 115 -14.37 2.14 -15.56
C ALA A 115 -14.42 0.75 -16.22
N GLN A 116 -15.54 0.41 -16.87
CA GLN A 116 -15.67 -0.82 -17.66
C GLN A 116 -14.60 -0.93 -18.76
N MET A 117 -14.38 0.16 -19.51
CA MET A 117 -13.36 0.19 -20.56
C MET A 117 -11.95 -0.05 -20.00
N MET A 118 -11.61 0.58 -18.87
CA MET A 118 -10.32 0.37 -18.20
C MET A 118 -10.12 -1.08 -17.74
N LEU A 119 -11.11 -1.67 -17.09
CA LEU A 119 -11.03 -3.08 -16.65
C LEU A 119 -10.85 -4.03 -17.84
N ASN A 120 -11.55 -3.79 -18.94
CA ASN A 120 -11.41 -4.57 -20.17
C ASN A 120 -9.99 -4.47 -20.76
N MET A 121 -9.39 -3.27 -20.76
CA MET A 121 -8.02 -3.07 -21.20
C MET A 121 -7.00 -3.77 -20.28
N GLN A 122 -7.18 -3.71 -18.96
CA GLN A 122 -6.34 -4.44 -18.01
C GLN A 122 -6.43 -5.96 -18.21
N GLY A 123 -7.65 -6.49 -18.41
CA GLY A 123 -7.86 -7.90 -18.70
C GLY A 123 -7.28 -8.34 -20.04
N ALA A 124 -7.26 -7.45 -21.06
CA ALA A 124 -6.58 -7.72 -22.33
C ALA A 124 -5.06 -7.77 -22.17
N ALA A 125 -4.47 -6.82 -21.43
CA ALA A 125 -3.03 -6.78 -21.19
C ALA A 125 -2.49 -8.02 -20.45
N ARG A 126 -3.29 -8.63 -19.56
CA ARG A 126 -2.90 -9.86 -18.83
C ARG A 126 -2.99 -11.15 -19.65
N ARG A 127 -3.67 -11.12 -20.80
CA ARG A 127 -3.87 -12.29 -21.68
C ARG A 127 -2.80 -12.42 -22.76
N ASN A 128 -1.96 -11.40 -22.92
CA ASN A 128 -0.85 -11.34 -23.86
C ASN A 128 0.48 -11.48 -23.13
#